data_AF-A0A6I7PEF9-F1
#
_entry.id   AF-A0A6I7PEF9-F1
#
_cell.length_a   1.000
_cell.length_b   1.000
_cell.length_c   1.000
_cell.angle_alpha   90.00
_cell.angle_beta   90.00
_cell.angle_gamma   90.00
#
_symmetry.space_group_name_H-M   'P 1'
#
loop_
_entity.id
_entity.type
_entity.pdbx_description
1 polymer ?
#
loop_
_entity_poly.entity_id
_entity_poly.type
_entity_poly.pdbx_seq_one_letter_code
_entity_poly.pdbx_strand_id
1 'polypeptide(L)'
;MKPLPVRCVPLIACLLLLWPAVDHGSALEIDDLCQAGDTELEIELRSRSGSPLLLELLISDPGGVVETVKVAGNGSSATFTAAGRKTIEIALTPFQLAGVYDLTISLSTAAGTCTRSLELGFTDFVWGRDNFRFSNARSRHGSARPYSATLFPWTDDRFGTLQPEERTVMLHVAYGLFGGAIGRCYAFSGSQLRYLRHPDLLPTYYDSIYAVREPHRAIQHEMNMLQNDMVFDHFVTRSYDINQPQSLEMLRAEIEAIVAAIGNGQPAVFGYLAPQRHHSMLAYGYLADPASDQITLIASNNWGTEISQNLHSRAAERVTVNLAPEYDNDQRIRWIDSAIREYRTAEHLFLVQVRDTYEHDRTILSQLLAQQRELLRHDERAVVIVEEGRDAFIQDDTGNVTGRHARRFQREIDGADYRHFDDVHVFEFPARKTVTLHVSELEPRDDGNPVFRPNVFVLTHRGGGDTTVVQHAVYKSIEIPDNEHFLLLVSPERLQRVQPVREEE
;
A
#
# COMPACT_ATOMS: atom_id res chain seq x y z
N MET A 1 -73.23 -2.58 -30.15
CA MET A 1 -71.95 -3.32 -30.17
C MET A 1 -71.51 -3.55 -28.73
N LYS A 2 -70.97 -4.75 -28.47
CA LYS A 2 -70.79 -5.42 -27.18
C LYS A 2 -69.88 -4.66 -26.18
N PRO A 3 -70.16 -4.72 -24.86
CA PRO A 3 -69.13 -4.58 -23.84
C PRO A 3 -68.56 -5.97 -23.51
N LEU A 4 -67.24 -6.09 -23.25
CA LEU A 4 -66.55 -7.25 -22.66
C LEU A 4 -65.02 -6.95 -22.66
N PRO A 5 -64.19 -7.53 -21.78
CA PRO A 5 -64.13 -7.36 -20.33
C PRO A 5 -62.76 -6.86 -19.85
N VAL A 6 -62.71 -6.22 -18.69
CA VAL A 6 -61.47 -6.02 -17.93
C VAL A 6 -61.00 -7.39 -17.43
N ARG A 7 -59.88 -7.89 -17.97
CA ARG A 7 -59.19 -9.09 -17.47
C ARG A 7 -58.09 -8.68 -16.50
N CYS A 8 -58.20 -9.17 -15.27
CA CYS A 8 -57.07 -9.36 -14.35
C CYS A 8 -56.01 -10.28 -14.99
N VAL A 9 -54.75 -9.86 -14.94
CA VAL A 9 -53.54 -10.72 -14.94
C VAL A 9 -52.42 -9.90 -14.24
N PRO A 10 -51.37 -10.50 -13.65
CA PRO A 10 -51.06 -10.45 -12.23
C PRO A 10 -49.84 -9.56 -11.92
N LEU A 11 -49.55 -9.35 -10.64
CA LEU A 11 -48.21 -9.00 -10.19
C LEU A 11 -47.22 -10.04 -10.75
N ILE A 12 -46.50 -9.66 -11.79
CA ILE A 12 -45.22 -10.28 -12.11
C ILE A 12 -44.25 -9.72 -11.08
N ALA A 13 -43.98 -10.53 -10.05
CA ALA A 13 -42.80 -10.38 -9.24
C ALA A 13 -41.60 -10.47 -10.19
N CYS A 14 -40.93 -9.34 -10.42
CA CYS A 14 -39.60 -9.32 -11.00
C CYS A 14 -38.67 -10.09 -10.04
N LEU A 15 -38.50 -11.38 -10.31
CA LEU A 15 -37.31 -12.13 -9.93
C LEU A 15 -36.14 -11.49 -10.68
N LEU A 16 -35.51 -10.51 -10.05
CA LEU A 16 -34.14 -10.14 -10.35
C LEU A 16 -33.27 -11.35 -9.99
N LEU A 17 -33.04 -12.21 -10.97
CA LEU A 17 -31.91 -13.13 -11.03
C LEU A 17 -30.64 -12.27 -11.09
N LEU A 18 -30.24 -11.72 -9.96
CA LEU A 18 -28.85 -11.34 -9.73
C LEU A 18 -28.12 -12.66 -9.51
N TRP A 19 -27.48 -13.17 -10.57
CA TRP A 19 -26.35 -14.08 -10.43
C TRP A 19 -25.36 -13.40 -9.46
N PRO A 20 -25.10 -13.96 -8.26
CA PRO A 20 -23.84 -13.61 -7.63
C PRO A 20 -22.79 -14.28 -8.49
N ALA A 21 -21.97 -13.48 -9.17
CA ALA A 21 -20.64 -13.95 -9.51
C ALA A 21 -20.05 -14.43 -8.18
N VAL A 22 -19.77 -15.73 -8.07
CA VAL A 22 -19.05 -16.28 -6.92
C VAL A 22 -17.73 -15.56 -6.92
N ASP A 23 -17.61 -14.63 -5.99
CA ASP A 23 -16.41 -13.83 -5.78
C ASP A 23 -15.43 -14.81 -5.13
N HIS A 24 -14.46 -15.34 -5.86
CA HIS A 24 -13.36 -16.13 -5.28
C HIS A 24 -12.40 -15.14 -4.62
N GLY A 25 -12.70 -14.78 -3.38
CA GLY A 25 -11.83 -13.94 -2.56
C GLY A 25 -10.64 -14.76 -2.06
N SER A 26 -9.63 -14.10 -1.51
CA SER A 26 -8.61 -14.82 -0.74
C SER A 26 -9.26 -15.45 0.46
N ALA A 27 -8.79 -16.63 0.76
CA ALA A 27 -9.14 -17.34 1.94
C ALA A 27 -8.01 -18.25 2.33
N LEU A 28 -8.10 -18.72 3.55
CA LEU A 28 -7.39 -19.93 3.91
C LEU A 28 -8.02 -21.08 3.10
N GLU A 29 -7.28 -21.56 2.11
CA GLU A 29 -7.60 -22.79 1.38
C GLU A 29 -7.26 -23.95 2.32
N ILE A 30 -8.27 -24.76 2.66
CA ILE A 30 -8.08 -25.93 3.50
C ILE A 30 -7.91 -27.14 2.60
N ASP A 31 -6.68 -27.32 2.13
CA ASP A 31 -6.32 -28.44 1.28
C ASP A 31 -6.47 -29.77 2.02
N ASP A 32 -6.86 -30.80 1.27
CA ASP A 32 -6.92 -32.20 1.70
C ASP A 32 -7.78 -32.49 2.93
N LEU A 33 -8.77 -31.64 3.26
CA LEU A 33 -9.63 -31.91 4.42
C LEU A 33 -10.39 -33.23 4.27
N CYS A 34 -10.94 -33.51 3.09
CA CYS A 34 -11.69 -34.74 2.81
C CYS A 34 -11.48 -35.16 1.36
N GLN A 35 -11.17 -36.43 1.13
CA GLN A 35 -11.38 -37.09 -0.15
C GLN A 35 -12.52 -38.11 0.00
N ALA A 36 -13.59 -37.96 -0.78
CA ALA A 36 -14.73 -38.88 -0.78
C ALA A 36 -14.84 -39.55 -2.16
N GLY A 37 -14.06 -40.62 -2.36
CA GLY A 37 -13.91 -41.25 -3.67
C GLY A 37 -13.13 -40.35 -4.64
N ASP A 38 -13.62 -40.18 -5.86
CA ASP A 38 -13.00 -39.34 -6.90
C ASP A 38 -13.44 -37.86 -6.86
N THR A 39 -14.17 -37.43 -5.82
CA THR A 39 -14.68 -36.06 -5.71
C THR A 39 -13.74 -35.23 -4.85
N GLU A 40 -13.12 -34.23 -5.47
CA GLU A 40 -12.32 -33.19 -4.82
C GLU A 40 -13.26 -32.13 -4.23
N LEU A 41 -13.06 -31.82 -2.94
CA LEU A 41 -13.80 -30.78 -2.23
C LEU A 41 -12.88 -29.57 -2.08
N GLU A 42 -13.33 -28.39 -2.52
CA GLU A 42 -12.62 -27.14 -2.26
C GLU A 42 -13.24 -26.46 -1.05
N ILE A 43 -12.44 -26.18 -0.04
CA ILE A 43 -12.90 -25.58 1.21
C ILE A 43 -12.15 -24.29 1.46
N GLU A 44 -12.93 -23.25 1.70
CA GLU A 44 -12.45 -21.90 1.70
C GLU A 44 -12.97 -21.17 2.95
N LEU A 45 -12.07 -20.68 3.80
CA LEU A 45 -12.43 -19.86 4.97
C LEU A 45 -12.02 -18.41 4.80
N ARG A 46 -13.02 -17.53 4.74
CA ARG A 46 -12.86 -16.07 4.59
C ARG A 46 -13.17 -15.36 5.89
N SER A 47 -12.59 -14.18 6.04
CA SER A 47 -13.02 -13.21 7.04
C SER A 47 -13.43 -11.91 6.37
N ARG A 48 -14.56 -11.35 6.81
CA ARG A 48 -15.03 -10.05 6.33
C ARG A 48 -14.80 -8.95 7.36
N SER A 49 -15.21 -9.08 8.63
CA SER A 49 -15.27 -7.89 9.52
C SER A 49 -14.07 -7.71 10.42
N GLY A 50 -14.10 -6.64 11.23
CA GLY A 50 -13.36 -6.51 12.48
C GLY A 50 -14.14 -7.21 13.58
N SER A 51 -14.11 -6.70 14.81
CA SER A 51 -14.80 -7.26 15.97
C SER A 51 -16.32 -7.00 15.96
N PRO A 52 -17.19 -8.01 16.14
CA PRO A 52 -16.86 -9.44 16.19
C PRO A 52 -16.50 -9.98 14.80
N LEU A 53 -15.52 -10.87 14.74
CA LEU A 53 -15.02 -11.41 13.47
C LEU A 53 -16.09 -12.26 12.78
N LEU A 54 -16.52 -11.83 11.60
CA LEU A 54 -17.41 -12.58 10.72
C LEU A 54 -16.57 -13.48 9.82
N LEU A 55 -16.70 -14.77 10.03
CA LEU A 55 -16.13 -15.80 9.17
C LEU A 55 -17.17 -16.28 8.16
N GLU A 56 -16.71 -16.60 6.96
CA GLU A 56 -17.51 -17.26 5.94
C GLU A 56 -16.79 -18.51 5.47
N LEU A 57 -17.41 -19.66 5.72
CA LEU A 57 -16.98 -20.95 5.22
C LEU A 57 -17.72 -21.23 3.91
N LEU A 58 -16.97 -21.39 2.84
CA LEU A 58 -17.46 -21.80 1.53
C LEU A 58 -16.91 -23.21 1.23
N ILE A 59 -17.79 -24.12 0.83
CA ILE A 59 -17.42 -25.49 0.44
C ILE A 59 -17.99 -25.74 -0.95
N SER A 60 -17.13 -25.95 -1.94
CA SER A 60 -17.50 -26.46 -3.26
C SER A 60 -17.57 -27.97 -3.21
N ASP A 61 -18.78 -28.51 -3.32
CA ASP A 61 -19.08 -29.94 -3.27
C ASP A 61 -19.85 -30.37 -4.52
N PRO A 62 -19.19 -30.49 -5.68
CA PRO A 62 -19.88 -30.77 -6.94
C PRO A 62 -20.64 -32.11 -6.94
N GLY A 63 -20.19 -33.07 -6.12
CA GLY A 63 -20.78 -34.38 -5.93
C GLY A 63 -21.93 -34.43 -4.92
N GLY A 64 -22.11 -33.40 -4.09
CA GLY A 64 -23.10 -33.37 -3.01
C GLY A 64 -22.84 -34.46 -1.96
N VAL A 65 -21.57 -34.79 -1.70
CA VAL A 65 -21.14 -35.88 -0.82
C VAL A 65 -21.11 -35.48 0.65
N VAL A 66 -21.05 -34.17 0.95
CA VAL A 66 -21.11 -33.64 2.31
C VAL A 66 -22.55 -33.73 2.81
N GLU A 67 -22.74 -34.38 3.95
CA GLU A 67 -24.04 -34.53 4.62
C GLU A 67 -24.24 -33.42 5.66
N THR A 68 -23.20 -33.21 6.49
CA THR A 68 -23.22 -32.18 7.53
C THR A 68 -21.86 -31.50 7.66
N VAL A 69 -21.91 -30.22 8.02
CA VAL A 69 -20.76 -29.38 8.36
C VAL A 69 -20.91 -29.01 9.82
N LYS A 70 -19.93 -29.37 10.66
CA LYS A 70 -19.87 -28.94 12.05
C LYS A 70 -18.72 -27.96 12.21
N VAL A 71 -19.03 -26.78 12.74
CA VAL A 71 -18.03 -25.78 13.14
C VAL A 71 -18.07 -25.70 14.65
N ALA A 72 -16.93 -25.95 15.30
CA ALA A 72 -16.80 -25.94 16.76
C ALA A 72 -15.64 -25.04 17.19
N GLY A 73 -15.79 -24.37 18.34
CA GLY A 73 -14.71 -23.63 19.00
C GLY A 73 -14.66 -23.89 20.50
N ASN A 74 -14.01 -23.01 21.25
CA ASN A 74 -13.77 -23.09 22.71
C ASN A 74 -15.03 -22.97 23.59
N GLY A 75 -16.06 -23.79 23.33
CA GLY A 75 -17.27 -23.89 24.17
C GLY A 75 -18.60 -23.90 23.40
N SER A 76 -18.59 -23.73 22.08
CA SER A 76 -19.78 -23.75 21.24
C SER A 76 -19.56 -24.55 19.97
N SER A 77 -20.63 -25.10 19.41
CA SER A 77 -20.60 -25.72 18.10
C SER A 77 -21.91 -25.50 17.37
N ALA A 78 -21.84 -25.29 16.06
CA ALA A 78 -22.98 -25.25 15.17
C ALA A 78 -22.85 -26.37 14.14
N THR A 79 -23.95 -27.07 13.89
CA THR A 79 -24.04 -28.11 12.86
C THR A 79 -25.02 -27.67 11.79
N PHE A 80 -24.60 -27.77 10.55
CA PHE A 80 -25.35 -27.37 9.36
C PHE A 80 -25.55 -28.59 8.48
N THR A 81 -26.78 -28.80 7.99
CA THR A 81 -27.07 -29.86 7.03
C THR A 81 -26.86 -29.32 5.61
N ALA A 82 -26.03 -30.01 4.83
CA ALA A 82 -25.71 -29.61 3.46
C ALA A 82 -26.87 -29.85 2.49
N ALA A 83 -27.74 -30.82 2.78
CA ALA A 83 -28.96 -31.14 2.02
C ALA A 83 -28.73 -31.35 0.51
N GLY A 84 -27.59 -31.94 0.12
CA GLY A 84 -27.23 -32.22 -1.27
C GLY A 84 -26.92 -30.97 -2.10
N ARG A 85 -26.60 -29.84 -1.47
CA ARG A 85 -26.18 -28.61 -2.16
C ARG A 85 -24.79 -28.79 -2.74
N LYS A 86 -24.58 -28.26 -3.96
CA LYS A 86 -23.28 -28.26 -4.63
C LYS A 86 -22.30 -27.21 -4.11
N THR A 87 -22.83 -26.23 -3.40
CA THR A 87 -22.07 -25.15 -2.78
C THR A 87 -22.71 -24.88 -1.44
N ILE A 88 -21.91 -24.94 -0.38
CA ILE A 88 -22.35 -24.70 0.99
C ILE A 88 -21.68 -23.42 1.45
N GLU A 89 -22.48 -22.41 1.78
CA GLU A 89 -22.02 -21.13 2.31
C GLU A 89 -22.55 -20.97 3.73
N ILE A 90 -21.64 -20.78 4.69
CA ILE A 90 -21.96 -20.61 6.11
C ILE A 90 -21.26 -19.35 6.60
N ALA A 91 -22.05 -18.34 6.96
CA ALA A 91 -21.56 -17.15 7.64
C ALA A 91 -21.75 -17.31 9.15
N LEU A 92 -20.69 -17.13 9.94
CA LEU A 92 -20.72 -17.28 11.39
C LEU A 92 -19.86 -16.25 12.11
N THR A 93 -20.29 -15.88 13.31
CA THR A 93 -19.52 -15.09 14.29
C THR A 93 -19.25 -15.99 15.50
N PRO A 94 -18.28 -16.91 15.40
CA PRO A 94 -18.10 -17.96 16.42
C PRO A 94 -17.73 -17.38 17.78
N PHE A 95 -17.10 -16.20 17.80
CA PHE A 95 -16.61 -15.54 18.99
C PHE A 95 -17.07 -14.07 19.01
N GLN A 96 -17.63 -13.65 20.15
CA GLN A 96 -18.15 -12.29 20.34
C GLN A 96 -17.08 -11.33 20.88
N LEU A 97 -16.02 -11.86 21.50
CA LEU A 97 -14.95 -11.09 22.11
C LEU A 97 -13.64 -11.36 21.38
N ALA A 98 -12.78 -10.33 21.31
CA ALA A 98 -11.41 -10.47 20.84
C ALA A 98 -10.63 -11.52 21.65
N GLY A 99 -9.69 -12.21 21.00
CA GLY A 99 -8.90 -13.27 21.62
C GLY A 99 -8.34 -14.24 20.58
N VAL A 100 -7.69 -15.28 21.10
CA VAL A 100 -7.19 -16.43 20.33
C VAL A 100 -8.04 -17.65 20.65
N TYR A 101 -8.46 -18.36 19.60
CA TYR A 101 -9.40 -19.46 19.69
C TYR A 101 -9.00 -20.61 18.78
N ASP A 102 -9.25 -21.83 19.25
CA ASP A 102 -9.24 -23.00 18.39
C ASP A 102 -10.56 -23.06 17.64
N LEU A 103 -10.49 -23.30 16.34
CA LEU A 103 -11.62 -23.50 15.45
C LEU A 103 -11.49 -24.86 14.76
N THR A 104 -12.46 -25.74 14.99
CA THR A 104 -12.53 -27.05 14.36
C THR A 104 -13.63 -27.07 13.31
N ILE A 105 -13.28 -27.45 12.09
CA ILE A 105 -14.22 -27.69 11.00
C ILE A 105 -14.26 -29.19 10.75
N SER A 106 -15.43 -29.81 10.91
CA SER A 106 -15.66 -31.22 10.60
C SER A 106 -16.68 -31.37 9.49
N LEU A 107 -16.35 -32.18 8.50
CA LEU A 107 -17.24 -32.55 7.40
C LEU A 107 -17.61 -34.02 7.56
N SER A 108 -18.91 -34.31 7.66
CA SER A 108 -19.40 -35.69 7.67
C SER A 108 -19.93 -36.07 6.30
N THR A 109 -19.51 -37.24 5.83
CA THR A 109 -19.91 -37.88 4.57
C THR A 109 -20.32 -39.32 4.86
N ALA A 110 -20.90 -40.01 3.87
CA ALA A 110 -21.20 -41.43 3.97
C ALA A 110 -19.95 -42.31 4.22
N ALA A 111 -18.75 -41.84 3.82
CA ALA A 111 -17.49 -42.56 3.99
C ALA A 111 -16.84 -42.35 5.37
N GLY A 112 -17.28 -41.34 6.13
CA GLY A 112 -16.70 -40.97 7.42
C GLY A 112 -16.72 -39.47 7.69
N THR A 113 -16.05 -39.06 8.76
CA THR A 113 -15.90 -37.64 9.13
C THR A 113 -14.44 -37.24 9.01
N CYS A 114 -14.17 -36.14 8.32
CA CYS A 114 -12.85 -35.51 8.32
C CYS A 114 -12.88 -34.21 9.12
N THR A 115 -11.74 -33.81 9.66
CA THR A 115 -11.66 -32.68 10.60
C THR A 115 -10.37 -31.89 10.40
N ARG A 116 -10.48 -30.56 10.38
CA ARG A 116 -9.36 -29.61 10.40
C ARG A 116 -9.43 -28.81 11.69
N SER A 117 -8.28 -28.62 12.32
CA SER A 117 -8.12 -27.66 13.40
C SER A 117 -7.36 -26.45 12.88
N LEU A 118 -7.91 -25.27 13.16
CA LEU A 118 -7.37 -23.98 12.80
C LEU A 118 -7.21 -23.16 14.08
N GLU A 119 -6.27 -22.22 14.08
CA GLU A 119 -6.18 -21.20 15.10
C GLU A 119 -6.68 -19.87 14.53
N LEU A 120 -7.52 -19.18 15.28
CA LEU A 120 -8.05 -17.87 14.93
C LEU A 120 -7.70 -16.87 16.03
N GLY A 121 -7.00 -15.80 15.66
CA GLY A 121 -6.79 -14.65 16.54
C GLY A 121 -7.39 -13.38 15.96
N PHE A 122 -8.00 -12.55 16.80
CA PHE A 122 -8.41 -11.20 16.41
C PHE A 122 -8.49 -10.25 17.60
N THR A 123 -8.31 -8.98 17.31
CA THR A 123 -8.35 -7.86 18.25
C THR A 123 -9.74 -7.24 18.32
N ASP A 124 -9.94 -6.24 19.19
CA ASP A 124 -11.20 -5.51 19.31
C ASP A 124 -11.38 -4.43 18.22
N PHE A 125 -10.56 -4.44 17.17
CA PHE A 125 -10.61 -3.50 16.04
C PHE A 125 -11.97 -3.52 15.32
N VAL A 126 -12.60 -2.37 15.12
CA VAL A 126 -13.92 -2.20 14.49
C VAL A 126 -13.82 -1.28 13.27
N TRP A 127 -14.20 -1.81 12.10
CA TRP A 127 -14.40 -1.00 10.89
C TRP A 127 -15.51 0.04 11.11
N GLY A 128 -15.26 1.28 10.68
CA GLY A 128 -16.15 2.41 10.96
C GLY A 128 -15.88 3.09 12.31
N ARG A 129 -14.96 2.57 13.11
CA ARG A 129 -14.47 3.20 14.36
C ARG A 129 -12.97 3.45 14.30
N ASP A 130 -12.21 2.42 13.90
CA ASP A 130 -10.76 2.33 14.10
C ASP A 130 -9.95 2.44 12.80
N ASN A 131 -10.62 2.72 11.69
CA ASN A 131 -9.99 3.05 10.42
C ASN A 131 -10.41 4.46 9.99
N PHE A 132 -9.59 5.12 9.16
CA PHE A 132 -9.96 6.42 8.60
C PHE A 132 -11.06 6.26 7.56
N ARG A 133 -11.98 7.23 7.48
CA ARG A 133 -13.05 7.24 6.47
C ARG A 133 -12.59 7.62 5.06
N PHE A 134 -11.39 8.19 4.91
CA PHE A 134 -10.89 8.70 3.64
C PHE A 134 -9.80 7.80 3.04
N SER A 135 -9.61 7.96 1.73
CA SER A 135 -8.75 7.11 0.90
C SER A 135 -7.33 7.63 0.82
N ASN A 136 -6.37 6.71 0.73
CA ASN A 136 -5.00 7.00 0.31
C ASN A 136 -4.89 7.20 -1.22
N ALA A 137 -5.79 6.59 -2.01
CA ALA A 137 -5.70 6.56 -3.47
C ALA A 137 -6.38 7.75 -4.18
N ARG A 138 -7.45 8.31 -3.60
CA ARG A 138 -8.19 9.46 -4.15
C ARG A 138 -8.37 10.57 -3.10
N SER A 139 -7.26 11.01 -2.52
CA SER A 139 -7.28 12.20 -1.67
C SER A 139 -7.64 13.44 -2.51
N ARG A 140 -8.73 14.12 -2.15
CA ARG A 140 -9.12 15.44 -2.68
C ARG A 140 -8.16 16.54 -2.27
N HIS A 141 -7.24 16.28 -1.35
CA HIS A 141 -6.14 17.18 -0.99
C HIS A 141 -4.78 16.67 -1.46
N GLY A 142 -4.80 15.80 -2.46
CA GLY A 142 -3.61 15.14 -2.98
C GLY A 142 -3.07 14.14 -1.97
N SER A 143 -2.40 13.14 -2.49
CA SER A 143 -1.33 12.40 -1.81
C SER A 143 -0.38 13.35 -1.06
N ALA A 144 0.54 12.85 -0.25
CA ALA A 144 1.61 13.66 0.33
C ALA A 144 2.53 14.18 -0.79
N ARG A 145 2.02 15.10 -1.63
CA ARG A 145 2.65 15.58 -2.85
C ARG A 145 2.60 17.11 -2.90
N PRO A 146 3.68 17.75 -3.38
CA PRO A 146 5.00 17.13 -3.57
C PRO A 146 5.53 16.52 -2.26
N TYR A 147 6.20 15.36 -2.31
CA TYR A 147 6.63 14.66 -1.10
C TYR A 147 7.67 15.47 -0.33
N SER A 148 8.48 16.25 -1.04
CA SER A 148 9.36 17.27 -0.47
C SER A 148 8.67 18.22 0.51
N ALA A 149 7.39 18.56 0.31
CA ALA A 149 6.61 19.41 1.22
C ALA A 149 6.30 18.74 2.57
N THR A 150 6.48 17.42 2.67
CA THR A 150 6.36 16.67 3.93
C THR A 150 7.72 16.23 4.46
N LEU A 151 8.64 15.86 3.57
CA LEU A 151 9.97 15.39 3.91
C LEU A 151 10.82 16.52 4.51
N PHE A 152 10.86 17.72 3.92
CA PHE A 152 11.74 18.78 4.40
C PHE A 152 11.32 19.37 5.76
N PRO A 153 10.03 19.66 6.01
CA PRO A 153 9.61 20.05 7.35
C PRO A 153 9.91 18.99 8.39
N TRP A 154 9.72 17.71 8.04
CA TRP A 154 10.10 16.61 8.92
C TRP A 154 11.62 16.59 9.20
N THR A 155 12.46 16.73 8.18
CA THR A 155 13.91 16.77 8.39
C THR A 155 14.34 17.97 9.24
N ASP A 156 13.73 19.13 9.00
CA ASP A 156 14.05 20.35 9.74
C ASP A 156 13.68 20.20 11.22
N ASP A 157 12.54 19.55 11.55
CA ASP A 157 12.10 19.29 12.93
C ASP A 157 12.98 18.25 13.65
N ARG A 158 13.33 17.14 12.98
CA ARG A 158 14.05 16.03 13.62
C ARG A 158 15.57 16.23 13.67
N PHE A 159 16.14 16.91 12.68
CA PHE A 159 17.58 16.95 12.44
C PHE A 159 18.14 18.38 12.32
N GLY A 160 17.29 19.39 12.30
CA GLY A 160 17.67 20.76 11.95
C GLY A 160 17.76 20.97 10.43
N THR A 161 17.95 22.23 10.04
CA THR A 161 17.89 22.63 8.63
C THR A 161 19.00 21.99 7.80
N LEU A 162 18.59 21.20 6.81
CA LEU A 162 19.48 20.61 5.81
C LEU A 162 19.89 21.63 4.75
N GLN A 163 21.13 21.54 4.27
CA GLN A 163 21.57 22.28 3.09
C GLN A 163 20.80 21.81 1.85
N PRO A 164 20.67 22.65 0.80
CA PRO A 164 19.98 22.26 -0.43
C PRO A 164 20.47 20.94 -1.04
N GLU A 165 21.78 20.67 -0.94
CA GLU A 165 22.39 19.42 -1.42
C GLU A 165 21.87 18.21 -0.64
N GLU A 166 21.91 18.31 0.68
CA GLU A 166 21.45 17.27 1.59
C GLU A 166 19.96 17.00 1.40
N ARG A 167 19.15 18.04 1.11
CA ARG A 167 17.73 17.90 0.79
C ARG A 167 17.50 17.11 -0.49
N THR A 168 18.22 17.42 -1.57
CA THR A 168 18.10 16.69 -2.84
C THR A 168 18.54 15.23 -2.68
N VAL A 169 19.65 14.98 -1.97
CA VAL A 169 20.10 13.62 -1.68
C VAL A 169 19.08 12.88 -0.80
N MET A 170 18.53 13.53 0.23
CA MET A 170 17.52 12.92 1.09
C MET A 170 16.25 12.57 0.32
N LEU A 171 15.83 13.44 -0.60
CA LEU A 171 14.68 13.18 -1.47
C LEU A 171 14.96 12.00 -2.42
N HIS A 172 16.15 11.93 -3.01
CA HIS A 172 16.59 10.81 -3.85
C HIS A 172 16.58 9.48 -3.07
N VAL A 173 17.13 9.49 -1.86
CA VAL A 173 17.13 8.32 -0.95
C VAL A 173 15.73 7.90 -0.60
N ALA A 174 14.85 8.84 -0.22
CA ALA A 174 13.47 8.52 0.11
C ALA A 174 12.74 7.87 -1.08
N TYR A 175 12.88 8.41 -2.29
CA TYR A 175 12.31 7.78 -3.49
C TYR A 175 12.88 6.38 -3.77
N GLY A 176 14.14 6.13 -3.41
CA GLY A 176 14.71 4.78 -3.40
C GLY A 176 14.02 3.85 -2.38
N LEU A 177 13.90 4.28 -1.12
CA LEU A 177 13.33 3.49 -0.02
C LEU A 177 11.85 3.11 -0.24
N PHE A 178 11.07 3.98 -0.87
CA PHE A 178 9.66 3.69 -1.16
C PHE A 178 9.46 2.84 -2.43
N GLY A 179 10.51 2.42 -3.12
CA GLY A 179 10.37 1.79 -4.43
C GLY A 179 9.71 2.74 -5.44
N GLY A 180 9.85 4.06 -5.22
CA GLY A 180 9.32 5.10 -6.06
C GLY A 180 8.02 5.76 -5.61
N ALA A 181 6.87 5.11 -5.81
CA ALA A 181 5.58 5.75 -5.55
C ALA A 181 5.33 5.91 -4.04
N ILE A 182 5.63 7.11 -3.52
CA ILE A 182 5.41 7.43 -2.11
C ILE A 182 3.92 7.66 -1.86
N GLY A 183 3.24 6.59 -1.44
CA GLY A 183 1.89 6.66 -0.91
C GLY A 183 1.86 7.09 0.57
N ARG A 184 0.66 7.18 1.15
CA ARG A 184 0.46 7.47 2.58
C ARG A 184 0.18 6.21 3.41
N CYS A 185 0.50 5.04 2.89
CA CYS A 185 0.09 3.77 3.48
C CYS A 185 0.59 3.62 4.92
N TYR A 186 1.86 3.97 5.16
CA TYR A 186 2.48 4.05 6.49
C TYR A 186 1.83 5.10 7.39
N ALA A 187 1.50 6.27 6.84
CA ALA A 187 0.76 7.31 7.55
C ALA A 187 -0.61 6.79 8.02
N PHE A 188 -1.34 6.04 7.19
CA PHE A 188 -2.64 5.46 7.56
C PHE A 188 -2.50 4.36 8.61
N SER A 189 -1.74 3.29 8.32
CA SER A 189 -1.61 2.14 9.22
C SER A 189 -0.98 2.53 10.56
N GLY A 190 0.06 3.37 10.53
CA GLY A 190 0.73 3.89 11.71
C GLY A 190 -0.19 4.76 12.57
N SER A 191 -0.91 5.70 11.96
CA SER A 191 -1.79 6.60 12.72
C SER A 191 -3.03 5.89 13.25
N GLN A 192 -3.56 4.90 12.52
CA GLN A 192 -4.63 4.03 13.03
C GLN A 192 -4.21 3.37 14.34
N LEU A 193 -3.06 2.71 14.34
CA LEU A 193 -2.54 2.06 15.56
C LEU A 193 -2.26 3.07 16.67
N ARG A 194 -1.71 4.23 16.34
CA ARG A 194 -1.39 5.27 17.32
C ARG A 194 -2.64 5.81 18.03
N TYR A 195 -3.68 6.17 17.30
CA TYR A 195 -4.92 6.68 17.88
C TYR A 195 -5.76 5.57 18.55
N LEU A 196 -5.61 4.31 18.14
CA LEU A 196 -6.16 3.17 18.88
C LEU A 196 -5.56 3.04 20.28
N ARG A 197 -4.23 3.19 20.38
CA ARG A 197 -3.51 3.14 21.66
C ARG A 197 -3.76 4.38 22.52
N HIS A 198 -3.84 5.55 21.89
CA HIS A 198 -3.97 6.85 22.54
C HIS A 198 -5.14 7.63 21.94
N PRO A 199 -6.40 7.25 22.24
CA PRO A 199 -7.59 7.90 21.69
C PRO A 199 -7.73 9.36 22.11
N ASP A 200 -7.07 9.77 23.20
CA ASP A 200 -6.99 11.14 23.70
C ASP A 200 -6.16 12.08 22.82
N LEU A 201 -5.32 11.54 21.92
CA LEU A 201 -4.63 12.34 20.90
C LEU A 201 -5.60 12.91 19.85
N LEU A 202 -6.81 12.37 19.74
CA LEU A 202 -7.82 12.94 18.86
C LEU A 202 -8.40 14.23 19.47
N PRO A 203 -8.59 15.28 18.66
CA PRO A 203 -9.36 16.44 19.09
C PRO A 203 -10.73 16.02 19.64
N THR A 204 -11.15 16.59 20.77
CA THR A 204 -12.32 16.14 21.56
C THR A 204 -13.67 16.21 20.82
N TYR A 205 -13.72 16.82 19.63
CA TYR A 205 -14.91 16.86 18.78
C TYR A 205 -14.96 15.72 17.74
N TYR A 206 -13.95 14.84 17.72
CA TYR A 206 -13.98 13.58 17.00
C TYR A 206 -14.20 12.44 17.99
N ASP A 207 -15.29 11.70 17.80
CA ASP A 207 -15.62 10.54 18.64
C ASP A 207 -14.74 9.31 18.34
N SER A 208 -14.14 9.27 17.15
CA SER A 208 -13.24 8.21 16.70
C SER A 208 -12.40 8.69 15.51
N ILE A 209 -11.34 7.93 15.15
CA ILE A 209 -10.54 8.27 13.97
C ILE A 209 -11.36 8.21 12.68
N TYR A 210 -12.41 7.37 12.64
CA TYR A 210 -13.29 7.29 11.49
C TYR A 210 -14.02 8.61 11.24
N ALA A 211 -14.31 9.40 12.29
CA ALA A 211 -14.96 10.70 12.15
C ALA A 211 -14.03 11.78 11.55
N VAL A 212 -12.71 11.55 11.55
CA VAL A 212 -11.71 12.52 11.08
C VAL A 212 -11.98 12.89 9.63
N ARG A 213 -12.01 14.21 9.39
CA ARG A 213 -12.21 14.74 8.04
C ARG A 213 -10.86 14.82 7.33
N GLU A 214 -10.81 14.34 6.09
CA GLU A 214 -9.62 14.42 5.24
C GLU A 214 -8.95 15.81 5.21
N PRO A 215 -9.67 16.96 5.15
CA PRO A 215 -9.04 18.28 5.11
C PRO A 215 -8.40 18.74 6.43
N HIS A 216 -8.47 17.94 7.51
CA HIS A 216 -7.99 18.34 8.82
C HIS A 216 -6.46 18.41 8.87
N ARG A 217 -5.90 19.59 8.56
CA ARG A 217 -4.47 19.81 8.34
C ARG A 217 -3.54 19.33 9.45
N ALA A 218 -3.90 19.51 10.73
CA ALA A 218 -3.01 19.11 11.82
C ALA A 218 -2.84 17.58 11.88
N ILE A 219 -3.94 16.82 11.87
CA ILE A 219 -3.90 15.35 11.72
C ILE A 219 -3.16 14.93 10.44
N GLN A 220 -3.42 15.57 9.29
CA GLN A 220 -2.69 15.23 8.05
C GLN A 220 -1.18 15.44 8.18
N HIS A 221 -0.75 16.52 8.85
CA HIS A 221 0.64 16.79 9.15
C HIS A 221 1.23 15.74 10.10
N GLU A 222 0.55 15.41 11.20
CA GLU A 222 0.97 14.38 12.15
C GLU A 222 1.12 13.01 11.48
N MET A 223 0.17 12.61 10.64
CA MET A 223 0.22 11.38 9.85
C MET A 223 1.48 11.33 8.97
N ASN A 224 1.81 12.43 8.28
CA ASN A 224 2.98 12.50 7.40
C ASN A 224 4.30 12.48 8.19
N MET A 225 4.35 13.17 9.34
CA MET A 225 5.51 13.13 10.24
C MET A 225 5.74 11.71 10.77
N LEU A 226 4.68 11.02 11.19
CA LEU A 226 4.74 9.65 11.67
C LEU A 226 5.20 8.67 10.59
N GLN A 227 4.72 8.83 9.35
CA GLN A 227 5.20 8.03 8.22
C GLN A 227 6.71 8.14 8.05
N ASN A 228 7.25 9.36 8.07
CA ASN A 228 8.68 9.58 7.89
C ASN A 228 9.48 9.04 9.08
N ASP A 229 8.97 9.20 10.31
CA ASP A 229 9.56 8.63 11.52
C ASP A 229 9.65 7.08 11.43
N MET A 230 8.55 6.42 11.04
CA MET A 230 8.47 4.97 10.89
C MET A 230 9.43 4.45 9.81
N VAL A 231 9.44 5.10 8.65
CA VAL A 231 10.27 4.67 7.50
C VAL A 231 11.74 4.91 7.79
N PHE A 232 12.11 6.02 8.42
CA PHE A 232 13.49 6.29 8.80
C PHE A 232 13.98 5.29 9.86
N ASP A 233 13.21 5.06 10.93
CA ASP A 233 13.59 4.07 11.96
C ASP A 233 13.77 2.67 11.36
N HIS A 234 12.84 2.25 10.48
CA HIS A 234 12.86 0.90 9.95
C HIS A 234 13.96 0.68 8.89
N PHE A 235 14.07 1.54 7.88
CA PHE A 235 14.97 1.30 6.76
C PHE A 235 16.36 1.91 6.93
N VAL A 236 16.49 2.97 7.72
CA VAL A 236 17.78 3.63 7.95
C VAL A 236 18.42 3.12 9.23
N THR A 237 17.76 3.30 10.37
CA THR A 237 18.36 3.01 11.68
C THR A 237 18.52 1.51 11.95
N ARG A 238 17.54 0.69 11.55
CA ARG A 238 17.62 -0.78 11.73
C ARG A 238 18.27 -1.51 10.57
N SER A 239 18.63 -0.79 9.51
CA SER A 239 19.30 -1.32 8.32
C SER A 239 18.60 -2.54 7.71
N TYR A 240 17.27 -2.51 7.62
CA TYR A 240 16.53 -3.55 6.91
C TYR A 240 16.92 -3.52 5.42
N ASP A 241 17.58 -4.57 4.94
CA ASP A 241 18.06 -4.64 3.57
C ASP A 241 16.95 -5.13 2.64
N ILE A 242 16.37 -4.19 1.90
CA ILE A 242 15.33 -4.44 0.91
C ILE A 242 15.85 -5.06 -0.39
N ASN A 243 17.17 -5.15 -0.58
CA ASN A 243 17.76 -5.65 -1.82
C ASN A 243 18.09 -7.15 -1.76
N GLN A 244 17.97 -7.76 -0.58
CA GLN A 244 18.22 -9.19 -0.39
C GLN A 244 16.91 -9.91 -0.13
N PRO A 245 16.59 -11.01 -0.84
CA PRO A 245 15.38 -11.77 -0.58
C PRO A 245 15.24 -12.14 0.90
N GLN A 246 14.05 -11.93 1.47
CA GLN A 246 13.79 -12.31 2.86
C GLN A 246 13.97 -13.81 3.04
N SER A 247 14.75 -14.23 4.04
CA SER A 247 14.88 -15.64 4.38
C SER A 247 13.59 -16.17 5.03
N LEU A 248 13.34 -17.48 4.92
CA LEU A 248 12.19 -18.10 5.59
C LEU A 248 12.23 -17.93 7.12
N GLU A 249 13.42 -17.98 7.72
CA GLU A 249 13.59 -17.76 9.17
C GLU A 249 13.20 -16.33 9.57
N MET A 250 13.63 -15.33 8.78
CA MET A 250 13.22 -13.94 9.01
C MET A 250 11.71 -13.78 8.84
N LEU A 251 11.13 -14.35 7.78
CA LEU A 251 9.69 -14.28 7.55
C LEU A 251 8.89 -14.91 8.70
N ARG A 252 9.33 -16.07 9.21
CA ARG A 252 8.71 -16.72 10.38
C ARG A 252 8.75 -15.80 11.61
N ALA A 253 9.91 -15.21 11.90
CA ALA A 253 10.05 -14.31 13.06
C ALA A 253 9.14 -13.07 12.95
N GLU A 254 9.01 -12.48 11.75
CA GLU A 254 8.11 -11.34 11.52
C GLU A 254 6.65 -11.72 11.72
N ILE A 255 6.23 -12.88 11.21
CA ILE A 255 4.88 -13.41 11.37
C ILE A 255 4.56 -13.76 12.82
N GLU A 256 5.46 -14.45 13.52
CA GLU A 256 5.32 -14.77 14.93
C GLU A 256 5.14 -13.50 15.77
N ALA A 257 5.87 -12.43 15.47
CA ALA A 257 5.73 -11.16 16.15
C ALA A 257 4.36 -10.50 15.90
N ILE A 258 3.84 -10.57 14.66
CA ILE A 258 2.49 -10.09 14.31
C ILE A 258 1.41 -10.89 15.05
N VAL A 259 1.51 -12.23 15.03
CA VAL A 259 0.59 -13.14 15.71
C VAL A 259 0.60 -12.89 17.22
N ALA A 260 1.79 -12.76 17.83
CA ALA A 260 1.92 -12.47 19.25
C ALA A 260 1.31 -11.12 19.63
N ALA A 261 1.45 -10.08 18.80
CA ALA A 261 0.79 -8.80 19.04
C ALA A 261 -0.74 -8.95 19.06
N ILE A 262 -1.31 -9.64 18.06
CA ILE A 262 -2.76 -9.90 17.97
C ILE A 262 -3.24 -10.74 19.16
N GLY A 263 -2.48 -11.77 19.55
CA GLY A 263 -2.79 -12.60 20.72
C GLY A 263 -2.78 -11.82 22.05
N ASN A 264 -1.99 -10.75 22.12
CA ASN A 264 -2.00 -9.80 23.23
C ASN A 264 -3.08 -8.70 23.09
N GLY A 265 -4.01 -8.85 22.14
CA GLY A 265 -5.10 -7.90 21.90
C GLY A 265 -4.67 -6.60 21.21
N GLN A 266 -3.52 -6.59 20.53
CA GLN A 266 -2.98 -5.40 19.87
C GLN A 266 -2.85 -5.60 18.36
N PRO A 267 -3.44 -4.73 17.53
CA PRO A 267 -3.19 -4.75 16.09
C PRO A 267 -1.71 -4.48 15.78
N ALA A 268 -1.23 -4.99 14.66
CA ALA A 268 0.15 -4.87 14.23
C ALA A 268 0.24 -4.21 12.85
N VAL A 269 1.07 -3.17 12.73
CA VAL A 269 1.38 -2.60 11.42
C VAL A 269 2.46 -3.46 10.77
N PHE A 270 2.25 -3.82 9.50
CA PHE A 270 3.26 -4.51 8.71
C PHE A 270 3.47 -3.81 7.38
N GLY A 271 4.66 -4.00 6.82
CA GLY A 271 5.04 -3.59 5.48
C GLY A 271 5.05 -4.79 4.55
N TYR A 272 4.77 -4.51 3.28
CA TYR A 272 4.75 -5.45 2.17
C TYR A 272 5.60 -4.83 1.05
N LEU A 273 6.63 -5.55 0.60
CA LEU A 273 7.51 -5.09 -0.48
C LEU A 273 7.55 -6.10 -1.63
N ALA A 274 7.35 -5.57 -2.83
CA ALA A 274 7.51 -6.24 -4.11
C ALA A 274 8.31 -5.32 -5.06
N PRO A 275 8.91 -5.84 -6.15
CA PRO A 275 9.81 -5.06 -7.02
C PRO A 275 9.28 -3.72 -7.54
N GLN A 276 7.96 -3.59 -7.67
CA GLN A 276 7.31 -2.37 -8.18
C GLN A 276 6.37 -1.73 -7.15
N ARG A 277 6.39 -2.20 -5.91
CA ARG A 277 5.44 -1.73 -4.91
C ARG A 277 5.92 -1.88 -3.48
N HIS A 278 5.72 -0.80 -2.75
CA HIS A 278 5.84 -0.76 -1.32
C HIS A 278 4.49 -0.38 -0.70
N HIS A 279 3.99 -1.18 0.25
CA HIS A 279 2.73 -0.91 0.93
C HIS A 279 2.79 -1.21 2.42
N SER A 280 1.90 -0.62 3.20
CA SER A 280 1.74 -0.89 4.63
C SER A 280 0.26 -0.99 5.00
N MET A 281 -0.04 -1.93 5.89
CA MET A 281 -1.39 -2.26 6.34
C MET A 281 -1.39 -2.52 7.86
N LEU A 282 -2.58 -2.54 8.46
CA LEU A 282 -2.77 -2.84 9.88
C LEU A 282 -3.45 -4.21 10.03
N ALA A 283 -2.69 -5.23 10.42
CA ALA A 283 -3.24 -6.54 10.76
C ALA A 283 -3.98 -6.47 12.10
N TYR A 284 -5.24 -6.90 12.11
CA TYR A 284 -6.08 -6.93 13.31
C TYR A 284 -6.58 -8.33 13.66
N GLY A 285 -6.32 -9.32 12.79
CA GLY A 285 -6.62 -10.72 13.03
C GLY A 285 -5.81 -11.64 12.11
N TYR A 286 -5.87 -12.94 12.37
CA TYR A 286 -5.25 -13.97 11.55
C TYR A 286 -6.04 -15.28 11.62
N LEU A 287 -5.86 -16.11 10.59
CA LEU A 287 -6.28 -17.50 10.52
C LEU A 287 -5.03 -18.34 10.25
N ALA A 288 -4.67 -19.25 11.15
CA ALA A 288 -3.54 -20.15 10.97
C ALA A 288 -4.03 -21.59 10.78
N ASP A 289 -3.41 -22.27 9.83
CA ASP A 289 -3.58 -23.71 9.59
C ASP A 289 -2.27 -24.43 9.92
N PRO A 290 -2.15 -25.01 11.13
CA PRO A 290 -0.94 -25.69 11.55
C PRO A 290 -0.57 -26.89 10.68
N ALA A 291 -1.54 -27.48 9.96
CA ALA A 291 -1.29 -28.67 9.15
C ALA A 291 -0.64 -28.36 7.79
N SER A 292 -0.82 -27.15 7.25
CA SER A 292 -0.18 -26.68 6.01
C SER A 292 0.93 -25.64 6.25
N ASP A 293 1.21 -25.30 7.52
CA ASP A 293 2.13 -24.22 7.90
C ASP A 293 1.80 -22.90 7.16
N GLN A 294 0.49 -22.62 7.05
CA GLN A 294 -0.04 -21.44 6.37
C GLN A 294 -0.71 -20.51 7.38
N ILE A 295 -0.50 -19.21 7.19
CA ILE A 295 -1.23 -18.18 7.93
C ILE A 295 -1.83 -17.15 6.97
N THR A 296 -3.06 -16.74 7.23
CA THR A 296 -3.72 -15.63 6.54
C THR A 296 -3.91 -14.48 7.51
N LEU A 297 -3.20 -13.38 7.28
CA LEU A 297 -3.39 -12.14 8.01
C LEU A 297 -4.64 -11.42 7.48
N ILE A 298 -5.43 -10.87 8.39
CA ILE A 298 -6.62 -10.07 8.10
C ILE A 298 -6.29 -8.61 8.44
N ALA A 299 -6.30 -7.75 7.43
CA ALA A 299 -5.73 -6.41 7.55
C ALA A 299 -6.68 -5.30 7.06
N SER A 300 -6.58 -4.16 7.74
CA SER A 300 -7.19 -2.92 7.29
C SER A 300 -6.31 -2.24 6.23
N ASN A 301 -6.94 -1.86 5.12
CA ASN A 301 -6.31 -1.11 4.03
C ASN A 301 -7.23 0.04 3.56
N ASN A 302 -6.66 1.24 3.47
CA ASN A 302 -7.39 2.47 3.12
C ASN A 302 -7.29 2.81 1.62
N TRP A 303 -7.28 1.81 0.75
CA TRP A 303 -7.17 1.98 -0.71
C TRP A 303 -8.50 2.19 -1.44
N GLY A 304 -9.64 1.93 -0.78
CA GLY A 304 -10.97 2.12 -1.36
C GLY A 304 -11.18 3.51 -1.95
N THR A 305 -11.94 3.61 -3.04
CA THR A 305 -12.16 4.86 -3.79
C THR A 305 -13.36 5.68 -3.29
N GLU A 306 -14.19 5.10 -2.42
CA GLU A 306 -15.35 5.76 -1.83
C GLU A 306 -15.23 5.87 -0.30
N ILE A 307 -15.65 7.01 0.25
CA ILE A 307 -15.67 7.27 1.70
C ILE A 307 -16.49 6.20 2.46
N SER A 308 -17.51 5.63 1.82
CA SER A 308 -18.34 4.55 2.33
C SER A 308 -17.74 3.15 2.17
N GLN A 309 -16.79 2.92 1.26
CA GLN A 309 -16.14 1.61 1.11
C GLN A 309 -15.35 1.22 2.37
N ASN A 310 -14.89 2.21 3.13
CA ASN A 310 -14.21 2.04 4.41
C ASN A 310 -15.15 1.66 5.58
N LEU A 311 -16.47 1.51 5.35
CA LEU A 311 -17.43 0.96 6.33
C LEU A 311 -17.64 -0.54 6.17
N HIS A 312 -17.30 -1.09 5.01
CA HIS A 312 -17.62 -2.45 4.68
C HIS A 312 -16.44 -3.35 5.03
N SER A 313 -16.72 -4.30 5.92
CA SER A 313 -15.92 -5.50 6.19
C SER A 313 -15.29 -6.12 4.91
N ARG A 314 -16.02 -6.12 3.80
CA ARG A 314 -15.51 -6.60 2.49
C ARG A 314 -14.23 -5.91 1.98
N ALA A 315 -13.86 -4.74 2.51
CA ALA A 315 -12.61 -4.04 2.19
C ALA A 315 -11.40 -4.53 3.02
N ALA A 316 -11.60 -5.47 3.95
CA ALA A 316 -10.49 -6.11 4.65
C ALA A 316 -9.62 -6.88 3.64
N GLU A 317 -8.34 -6.52 3.61
CA GLU A 317 -7.35 -7.23 2.82
C GLU A 317 -6.93 -8.51 3.53
N ARG A 318 -6.53 -9.48 2.74
CA ARG A 318 -5.99 -10.74 3.25
C ARG A 318 -4.65 -11.01 2.63
N VAL A 319 -3.68 -11.31 3.47
CA VAL A 319 -2.32 -11.64 3.07
C VAL A 319 -2.02 -13.04 3.56
N THR A 320 -1.94 -13.97 2.63
CA THR A 320 -1.61 -15.38 2.89
C THR A 320 -0.11 -15.54 2.86
N VAL A 321 0.43 -16.23 3.85
CA VAL A 321 1.85 -16.49 4.04
C VAL A 321 2.06 -17.99 4.22
N ASN A 322 2.78 -18.60 3.28
CA ASN A 322 3.16 -20.00 3.30
C ASN A 322 4.54 -20.15 3.94
N LEU A 323 4.58 -20.78 5.12
CA LEU A 323 5.81 -20.97 5.90
C LEU A 323 6.45 -22.34 5.64
N ALA A 324 5.76 -23.24 4.94
CA ALA A 324 6.30 -24.54 4.58
C ALA A 324 7.57 -24.39 3.68
N PRO A 325 8.66 -25.15 3.92
CA PRO A 325 9.92 -25.00 3.20
C PRO A 325 9.82 -25.14 1.68
N GLU A 326 8.88 -25.93 1.19
CA GLU A 326 8.66 -26.29 -0.22
C GLU A 326 8.19 -25.15 -1.12
N TYR A 327 7.64 -24.06 -0.57
CA TYR A 327 7.20 -22.92 -1.36
C TYR A 327 8.40 -22.05 -1.79
N ASP A 328 8.46 -21.67 -3.06
CA ASP A 328 9.44 -20.70 -3.53
C ASP A 328 9.15 -19.29 -2.98
N ASN A 329 10.16 -18.43 -2.89
CA ASN A 329 10.04 -17.09 -2.30
C ASN A 329 8.92 -16.23 -2.93
N ASP A 330 8.69 -16.38 -4.23
CA ASP A 330 7.63 -15.69 -4.96
C ASP A 330 6.22 -16.25 -4.65
N GLN A 331 6.11 -17.43 -4.07
CA GLN A 331 4.85 -18.05 -3.67
C GLN A 331 4.57 -17.95 -2.16
N ARG A 332 5.57 -17.52 -1.38
CA ARG A 332 5.45 -17.44 0.08
C ARG A 332 4.46 -16.38 0.52
N ILE A 333 4.49 -15.18 -0.05
CA ILE A 333 3.66 -14.05 0.40
C ILE A 333 2.71 -13.67 -0.72
N ARG A 334 1.41 -13.89 -0.50
CA ARG A 334 0.35 -13.65 -1.48
C ARG A 334 -0.67 -12.66 -0.93
N TRP A 335 -0.78 -11.51 -1.57
CA TRP A 335 -1.84 -10.53 -1.32
C TRP A 335 -2.82 -10.53 -2.49
N ILE A 336 -4.12 -10.64 -2.21
CA ILE A 336 -5.14 -10.53 -3.26
C ILE A 336 -5.68 -9.11 -3.32
N ASP A 337 -5.55 -8.48 -4.49
CA ASP A 337 -6.32 -7.29 -4.79
C ASP A 337 -7.74 -7.69 -5.20
N SER A 338 -8.66 -7.52 -4.26
CA SER A 338 -10.07 -7.85 -4.42
C SER A 338 -10.75 -7.15 -5.61
N ALA A 339 -10.26 -5.99 -6.07
CA ALA A 339 -10.86 -5.25 -7.17
C ALA A 339 -10.48 -5.79 -8.56
N ILE A 340 -9.31 -6.42 -8.70
CA ILE A 340 -8.81 -6.91 -10.00
C ILE A 340 -8.57 -8.42 -10.07
N ARG A 341 -8.76 -9.15 -8.96
CA ARG A 341 -8.69 -10.62 -8.91
C ARG A 341 -7.33 -11.19 -9.34
N GLU A 342 -6.26 -10.46 -9.09
CA GLU A 342 -4.89 -10.92 -9.32
C GLU A 342 -4.17 -11.18 -8.00
N TYR A 343 -3.53 -12.33 -7.90
CA TYR A 343 -2.57 -12.61 -6.84
C TYR A 343 -1.34 -11.75 -7.05
N ARG A 344 -1.03 -10.94 -6.04
CA ARG A 344 0.19 -10.17 -5.97
C ARG A 344 1.14 -10.90 -5.05
N THR A 345 2.36 -11.04 -5.50
CA THR A 345 3.42 -11.69 -4.74
C THR A 345 4.34 -10.63 -4.14
N ALA A 346 4.90 -10.91 -2.97
CA ALA A 346 5.87 -10.06 -2.30
C ALA A 346 7.15 -10.84 -2.06
N GLU A 347 8.25 -10.10 -2.07
CA GLU A 347 9.57 -10.59 -1.70
C GLU A 347 9.83 -10.41 -0.20
N HIS A 348 9.14 -9.44 0.44
CA HIS A 348 9.26 -9.20 1.86
C HIS A 348 7.92 -8.89 2.55
N LEU A 349 7.80 -9.37 3.78
CA LEU A 349 6.80 -8.97 4.76
C LEU A 349 7.50 -8.74 6.11
N PHE A 350 7.32 -7.57 6.70
CA PHE A 350 8.03 -7.18 7.92
C PHE A 350 7.13 -6.38 8.86
N LEU A 351 7.32 -6.57 10.16
CA LEU A 351 6.66 -5.81 11.20
C LEU A 351 7.21 -4.38 11.23
N VAL A 352 6.31 -3.41 11.28
CA VAL A 352 6.65 -2.00 11.40
C VAL A 352 6.29 -1.54 12.79
N GLN A 353 7.28 -1.13 13.57
CA GLN A 353 7.05 -0.68 14.93
C GLN A 353 6.54 0.76 14.95
N VAL A 354 5.29 0.92 15.37
CA VAL A 354 4.70 2.21 15.74
C VAL A 354 5.08 2.53 17.18
N ARG A 355 5.89 3.57 17.37
CA ARG A 355 6.36 4.04 18.69
C ARG A 355 5.67 5.36 19.05
N ASP A 356 5.56 5.61 20.35
CA ASP A 356 5.05 6.88 20.87
C ASP A 356 6.06 8.01 20.64
N THR A 357 7.35 7.67 20.72
CA THR A 357 8.47 8.57 20.48
C THR A 357 9.49 7.90 19.57
N TYR A 358 9.99 8.65 18.60
CA TYR A 358 11.11 8.27 17.75
C TYR A 358 12.30 9.15 18.10
N GLU A 359 13.42 8.52 18.42
CA GLU A 359 14.68 9.21 18.63
C GLU A 359 15.49 9.12 17.35
N HIS A 360 15.85 10.29 16.83
CA HIS A 360 16.56 10.41 15.57
C HIS A 360 17.92 11.03 15.81
N ASP A 361 18.97 10.39 15.28
CA ASP A 361 20.34 10.89 15.39
C ASP A 361 20.76 11.56 14.08
N ARG A 362 21.12 12.85 14.17
CA ARG A 362 21.67 13.62 13.04
C ARG A 362 22.89 12.94 12.45
N THR A 363 23.72 12.28 13.25
CA THR A 363 24.91 11.57 12.78
C THR A 363 24.55 10.42 11.85
N ILE A 364 23.50 9.65 12.14
CA ILE A 364 23.02 8.58 11.26
C ILE A 364 22.55 9.15 9.92
N LEU A 365 21.75 10.22 9.94
CA LEU A 365 21.32 10.89 8.72
C LEU A 365 22.53 11.42 7.92
N SER A 366 23.47 12.09 8.56
CA SER A 366 24.66 12.62 7.89
C SER A 366 25.51 11.51 7.26
N GLN A 367 25.65 10.35 7.92
CA GLN A 367 26.35 9.18 7.37
C GLN A 367 25.63 8.63 6.13
N LEU A 368 24.30 8.47 6.19
CA LEU A 368 23.48 8.04 5.06
C LEU A 368 23.66 8.98 3.85
N LEU A 369 23.51 10.29 4.08
CA LEU A 369 23.65 11.28 3.01
C LEU A 369 25.09 11.32 2.45
N ALA A 370 26.10 11.19 3.30
CA ALA A 370 27.50 11.14 2.86
C ALA A 370 27.79 9.89 2.02
N GLN A 371 27.29 8.72 2.45
CA GLN A 371 27.42 7.47 1.69
C GLN A 371 26.78 7.58 0.31
N GLN A 372 25.56 8.13 0.25
CA GLN A 372 24.81 8.25 -1.01
C GLN A 372 25.47 9.27 -1.95
N ARG A 373 26.02 10.37 -1.41
CA ARG A 373 26.85 11.30 -2.19
C ARG A 373 28.11 10.62 -2.73
N GLU A 374 28.76 9.80 -1.92
CA GLU A 374 29.97 9.10 -2.36
C GLU A 374 29.67 8.11 -3.47
N LEU A 375 28.56 7.37 -3.39
CA LEU A 375 28.09 6.47 -4.45
C LEU A 375 27.84 7.23 -5.75
N LEU A 376 27.05 8.31 -5.71
CA LEU A 376 26.78 9.12 -6.90
C LEU A 376 28.05 9.75 -7.48
N ARG A 377 29.02 10.13 -6.64
CA ARG A 377 30.31 10.66 -7.08
C ARG A 377 31.19 9.58 -7.71
N HIS A 378 31.31 8.43 -7.06
CA HIS A 378 32.11 7.30 -7.54
C HIS A 378 31.61 6.81 -8.90
N ASP A 379 30.29 6.74 -9.08
CA ASP A 379 29.66 6.29 -10.31
C ASP A 379 29.51 7.43 -11.35
N GLU A 380 30.07 8.62 -11.07
CA GLU A 380 29.99 9.83 -11.88
C GLU A 380 28.55 10.13 -12.36
N ARG A 381 27.58 10.05 -11.46
CA ARG A 381 26.15 10.25 -11.75
C ARG A 381 25.68 11.67 -11.44
N ALA A 382 24.78 12.20 -12.26
CA ALA A 382 23.94 13.35 -11.95
C ALA A 382 22.50 12.87 -11.75
N VAL A 383 21.77 13.55 -10.86
CA VAL A 383 20.39 13.23 -10.50
C VAL A 383 19.50 14.42 -10.79
N VAL A 384 18.35 14.17 -11.43
CA VAL A 384 17.25 15.15 -11.57
C VAL A 384 15.98 14.52 -11.04
N ILE A 385 15.30 15.20 -10.12
CA ILE A 385 14.00 14.80 -9.59
C ILE A 385 12.99 15.88 -9.95
N VAL A 386 11.88 15.48 -10.56
CA VAL A 386 10.73 16.34 -10.85
C VAL A 386 9.54 15.79 -10.10
N GLU A 387 8.97 16.55 -9.17
CA GLU A 387 7.68 16.23 -8.55
C GLU A 387 6.57 17.08 -9.19
N GLU A 388 5.35 16.56 -9.27
CA GLU A 388 4.19 17.26 -9.87
C GLU A 388 4.37 17.59 -11.36
N GLY A 389 5.08 16.73 -12.10
CA GLY A 389 5.23 16.81 -13.56
C GLY A 389 4.26 15.88 -14.28
N ARG A 390 3.60 16.36 -15.34
CA ARG A 390 2.75 15.49 -16.20
C ARG A 390 3.59 14.61 -17.11
N ASP A 391 4.51 15.26 -17.79
CA ASP A 391 5.53 14.66 -18.64
C ASP A 391 6.85 15.37 -18.29
N ALA A 392 7.92 14.60 -18.17
CA ALA A 392 9.27 15.13 -18.04
C ALA A 392 10.24 14.23 -18.79
N PHE A 393 11.18 14.84 -19.50
CA PHE A 393 12.24 14.12 -20.19
C PHE A 393 13.52 14.95 -20.27
N ILE A 394 14.64 14.25 -20.36
CA ILE A 394 15.94 14.84 -20.66
C ILE A 394 16.30 14.56 -22.12
N GLN A 395 16.90 15.55 -22.78
CA GLN A 395 17.36 15.46 -24.16
C GLN A 395 18.85 15.78 -24.22
N ASP A 396 19.66 14.93 -24.88
CA ASP A 396 21.09 15.20 -25.09
C ASP A 396 21.34 16.11 -26.31
N ASP A 397 22.61 16.48 -26.53
CA ASP A 397 23.06 17.34 -27.63
C ASP A 397 22.87 16.72 -29.02
N THR A 398 22.73 15.40 -29.10
CA THR A 398 22.43 14.67 -30.33
C THR A 398 20.93 14.51 -30.59
N GLY A 399 20.09 14.98 -29.65
CA GLY A 399 18.64 14.91 -29.75
C GLY A 399 18.02 13.61 -29.22
N ASN A 400 18.80 12.71 -28.61
CA ASN A 400 18.25 11.52 -27.98
C ASN A 400 17.47 11.90 -26.73
N VAL A 401 16.35 11.21 -26.49
CA VAL A 401 15.46 11.50 -25.37
C VAL A 401 15.38 10.33 -24.39
N THR A 402 15.47 10.63 -23.10
CA THR A 402 15.13 9.71 -22.01
C THR A 402 14.10 10.35 -21.09
N GLY A 403 12.97 9.70 -20.88
CA GLY A 403 11.89 10.22 -20.04
C GLY A 403 10.50 9.82 -20.51
N ARG A 404 9.50 10.55 -20.02
CA ARG A 404 8.12 10.44 -20.50
C ARG A 404 7.77 11.71 -21.28
N HIS A 405 7.39 11.52 -22.54
CA HIS A 405 6.98 12.59 -23.43
C HIS A 405 5.72 12.17 -24.18
N ALA A 406 4.66 12.99 -24.14
CA ALA A 406 3.39 12.72 -24.80
C ALA A 406 2.83 11.31 -24.46
N ARG A 407 2.88 10.93 -23.17
CA ARG A 407 2.47 9.62 -22.63
C ARG A 407 3.27 8.41 -23.16
N ARG A 408 4.43 8.63 -23.78
CA ARG A 408 5.34 7.55 -24.21
C ARG A 408 6.61 7.58 -23.37
N PHE A 409 7.10 6.39 -23.03
CA PHE A 409 8.38 6.20 -22.37
C PHE A 409 9.48 6.06 -23.42
N GLN A 410 10.53 6.86 -23.29
CA GLN A 410 11.72 6.85 -24.14
C GLN A 410 12.97 6.63 -23.29
N ARG A 411 13.93 5.88 -23.82
CA ARG A 411 15.20 5.52 -23.17
C ARG A 411 16.31 5.46 -24.21
N GLU A 412 16.64 6.60 -24.80
CA GLU A 412 17.58 6.69 -25.93
C GLU A 412 18.97 7.17 -25.48
N ILE A 413 19.07 7.88 -24.36
CA ILE A 413 20.36 8.35 -23.82
C ILE A 413 21.07 7.19 -23.12
N ASP A 414 22.18 6.75 -23.70
CA ASP A 414 22.99 5.65 -23.12
C ASP A 414 23.47 5.96 -21.70
N GLY A 415 23.36 4.97 -20.81
CA GLY A 415 23.67 5.07 -19.40
C GLY A 415 22.69 5.92 -18.57
N ALA A 416 21.62 6.49 -19.13
CA ALA A 416 20.61 7.17 -18.33
C ALA A 416 19.59 6.17 -17.76
N ASP A 417 19.38 6.19 -16.44
CA ASP A 417 18.25 5.56 -15.79
C ASP A 417 17.09 6.55 -15.65
N TYR A 418 15.88 6.04 -15.87
CA TYR A 418 14.66 6.82 -15.76
C TYR A 418 13.59 6.01 -15.04
N ARG A 419 13.12 6.58 -13.94
CA ARG A 419 12.09 6.06 -13.06
C ARG A 419 10.93 7.05 -12.98
N HIS A 420 9.71 6.53 -13.04
CA HIS A 420 8.49 7.33 -13.10
C HIS A 420 7.44 6.76 -12.15
N PHE A 421 6.91 7.61 -11.28
CA PHE A 421 5.96 7.23 -10.25
C PHE A 421 4.83 8.27 -10.20
N ASP A 422 3.72 7.96 -10.85
CA ASP A 422 2.56 8.85 -11.04
C ASP A 422 2.91 10.19 -11.72
N ASP A 423 3.19 11.23 -10.94
CA ASP A 423 3.56 12.60 -11.35
C ASP A 423 5.00 12.96 -10.90
N VAL A 424 5.78 11.95 -10.52
CA VAL A 424 7.19 12.08 -10.13
C VAL A 424 8.08 11.43 -11.18
N HIS A 425 9.14 12.14 -11.57
CA HIS A 425 10.15 11.69 -12.52
C HIS A 425 11.53 11.76 -11.86
N VAL A 426 12.27 10.66 -11.87
CA VAL A 426 13.64 10.60 -11.38
C VAL A 426 14.55 10.16 -12.52
N PHE A 427 15.56 10.97 -12.82
CA PHE A 427 16.58 10.72 -13.81
C PHE A 427 17.92 10.57 -13.12
N GLU A 428 18.68 9.55 -13.51
CA GLU A 428 20.09 9.41 -13.17
C GLU A 428 20.88 9.22 -14.45
N PHE A 429 21.89 10.04 -14.70
CA PHE A 429 22.66 9.97 -15.95
C PHE A 429 24.13 10.31 -15.70
N PRO A 430 25.06 9.94 -16.60
CA PRO A 430 26.47 10.28 -16.43
C PRO A 430 26.66 11.80 -16.31
N ALA A 431 27.29 12.28 -15.24
CA ALA A 431 27.47 13.70 -14.92
C ALA A 431 28.25 14.48 -16.00
N ARG A 432 29.03 13.77 -16.82
CA ARG A 432 29.76 14.32 -17.98
C ARG A 432 28.87 14.62 -19.20
N LYS A 433 27.63 14.10 -19.24
CA LYS A 433 26.70 14.38 -20.34
C LYS A 433 25.98 15.70 -20.10
N THR A 434 25.88 16.51 -21.15
CA THR A 434 25.04 17.72 -21.14
C THR A 434 23.64 17.32 -21.59
N VAL A 435 22.63 17.73 -20.83
CA VAL A 435 21.23 17.46 -21.15
C VAL A 435 20.36 18.69 -20.93
N THR A 436 19.25 18.76 -21.67
CA THR A 436 18.18 19.74 -21.46
C THR A 436 17.01 19.02 -20.82
N LEU A 437 16.55 19.52 -19.67
CA LEU A 437 15.33 19.02 -19.03
C LEU A 437 14.12 19.76 -19.61
N HIS A 438 13.14 18.99 -20.05
CA HIS A 438 11.82 19.45 -20.46
C HIS A 438 10.79 18.94 -19.45
N VAL A 439 9.95 19.84 -18.94
CA VAL A 439 8.86 19.50 -18.01
C VAL A 439 7.57 20.16 -18.47
N SER A 440 6.45 19.44 -18.35
CA SER A 440 5.11 20.00 -18.51
C SER A 440 4.31 19.89 -17.21
N GLU A 441 3.47 20.90 -16.97
CA GLU A 441 2.64 20.98 -15.78
C GLU A 441 1.49 19.96 -15.82
N LEU A 442 1.00 19.58 -14.64
CA LEU A 442 -0.25 18.84 -14.50
C LEU A 442 -1.43 19.71 -14.91
N GLU A 443 -2.46 19.09 -15.47
CA GLU A 443 -3.72 19.76 -15.68
C GLU A 443 -4.31 20.20 -14.31
N PRO A 444 -4.94 21.39 -14.22
CA PRO A 444 -5.65 21.79 -13.03
C PRO A 444 -6.64 20.70 -12.63
N ARG A 445 -6.61 20.28 -11.37
CA ARG A 445 -7.59 19.31 -10.85
C ARG A 445 -8.91 20.05 -10.58
N ASP A 446 -10.03 19.44 -10.98
CA ASP A 446 -11.39 19.91 -10.66
C ASP A 446 -11.74 19.86 -9.16
N ASP A 447 -10.77 19.54 -8.29
CA ASP A 447 -10.96 19.36 -6.85
C ASP A 447 -10.79 20.65 -6.03
N GLY A 448 -10.51 21.78 -6.68
CA GLY A 448 -10.35 23.08 -6.04
C GLY A 448 -9.01 23.28 -5.34
N ASN A 449 -8.04 22.36 -5.49
CA ASN A 449 -6.66 22.61 -5.09
C ASN A 449 -5.95 23.53 -6.11
N PRO A 450 -4.98 24.34 -5.65
CA PRO A 450 -4.16 25.12 -6.57
C PRO A 450 -3.42 24.22 -7.57
N VAL A 451 -3.23 24.72 -8.79
CA VAL A 451 -2.37 24.09 -9.81
C VAL A 451 -0.99 23.85 -9.18
N PHE A 452 -0.60 22.59 -9.06
CA PHE A 452 0.73 22.24 -8.59
C PHE A 452 1.73 22.54 -9.72
N ARG A 453 2.65 23.47 -9.44
CA ARG A 453 3.80 23.70 -10.32
C ARG A 453 4.83 22.61 -10.08
N PRO A 454 5.51 22.12 -11.13
CA PRO A 454 6.55 21.12 -10.97
C PRO A 454 7.67 21.60 -10.03
N ASN A 455 8.10 20.76 -9.10
CA ASN A 455 9.29 21.00 -8.28
C ASN A 455 10.47 20.25 -8.88
N VAL A 456 11.55 20.97 -9.19
CA VAL A 456 12.74 20.39 -9.84
C VAL A 456 13.94 20.47 -8.89
N PHE A 457 14.55 19.32 -8.64
CA PHE A 457 15.77 19.16 -7.83
C PHE A 457 16.87 18.58 -8.70
N VAL A 458 18.06 19.21 -8.66
CA VAL A 458 19.21 18.80 -9.47
C VAL A 458 20.44 18.63 -8.58
N LEU A 459 21.13 17.51 -8.74
CA LEU A 459 22.41 17.21 -8.09
C LEU A 459 23.43 16.78 -9.15
N THR A 460 24.58 17.44 -9.20
CA THR A 460 25.68 17.09 -10.12
C THR A 460 27.01 17.07 -9.36
N HIS A 461 27.94 16.23 -9.82
CA HIS A 461 29.28 16.11 -9.26
C HIS A 461 30.30 16.58 -10.29
N ARG A 462 31.05 17.65 -9.97
CA ARG A 462 32.14 18.17 -10.81
C ARG A 462 33.45 17.50 -10.41
N GLY A 463 34.29 17.16 -11.39
CA GLY A 463 35.64 16.68 -11.15
C GLY A 463 36.44 17.65 -10.26
N GLY A 464 36.90 17.13 -9.12
CA GLY A 464 37.87 17.78 -8.22
C GLY A 464 37.29 18.78 -7.22
N GLY A 465 36.59 18.30 -6.19
CA GLY A 465 36.54 18.96 -4.87
C GLY A 465 35.25 19.68 -4.47
N ASP A 466 34.54 20.34 -5.40
CA ASP A 466 33.36 21.15 -5.06
C ASP A 466 32.07 20.62 -5.70
N THR A 467 31.14 20.20 -4.83
CA THR A 467 29.76 19.87 -5.20
C THR A 467 29.09 21.17 -5.64
N THR A 468 28.52 21.23 -6.85
CA THR A 468 27.78 22.41 -7.30
C THR A 468 26.30 22.05 -7.31
N VAL A 469 25.60 22.31 -6.20
CA VAL A 469 24.15 22.17 -6.17
C VAL A 469 23.49 23.42 -6.70
N VAL A 470 22.69 23.21 -7.75
CA VAL A 470 21.85 24.24 -8.34
C VAL A 470 20.42 23.94 -7.94
N GLN A 471 19.98 24.57 -6.85
CA GLN A 471 18.58 24.56 -6.49
C GLN A 471 17.84 25.57 -7.37
N HIS A 472 17.19 25.12 -8.45
CA HIS A 472 16.10 25.89 -9.06
C HIS A 472 14.79 25.57 -8.32
N ALA A 473 14.68 26.12 -7.12
CA ALA A 473 13.38 26.41 -6.55
C ALA A 473 12.71 27.45 -7.46
N VAL A 474 11.72 27.07 -8.27
CA VAL A 474 10.75 28.05 -8.81
C VAL A 474 9.80 28.44 -7.66
N TYR A 475 10.36 28.99 -6.59
CA TYR A 475 9.65 29.71 -5.55
C TYR A 475 9.59 31.18 -5.97
N LYS A 476 8.71 31.46 -6.91
CA LYS A 476 8.02 32.74 -7.02
C LYS A 476 6.88 32.56 -8.02
N SER A 477 5.69 32.99 -7.61
CA SER A 477 4.56 33.24 -8.50
C SER A 477 5.02 34.09 -9.67
N ILE A 478 5.22 33.43 -10.80
CA ILE A 478 5.34 34.02 -12.13
C ILE A 478 4.00 33.71 -12.80
N GLU A 479 3.26 34.72 -13.23
CA GLU A 479 2.12 34.52 -14.13
C GLU A 479 2.65 33.92 -15.42
N ILE A 480 2.14 32.74 -15.78
CA ILE A 480 2.48 32.02 -17.00
C ILE A 480 1.16 31.90 -17.76
N PRO A 481 1.00 32.56 -18.92
CA PRO A 481 -0.11 32.29 -19.81
C PRO A 481 0.03 30.88 -20.43
N ASP A 482 -1.10 30.26 -20.74
CA ASP A 482 -1.24 28.85 -21.16
C ASP A 482 -0.16 28.35 -22.15
N ASN A 483 0.42 27.17 -21.86
CA ASN A 483 1.20 26.28 -22.74
C ASN A 483 2.73 26.49 -22.94
N GLU A 484 3.50 27.06 -22.01
CA GLU A 484 4.97 27.12 -22.16
C GLU A 484 5.72 26.00 -21.41
N HIS A 485 6.50 25.20 -22.15
CA HIS A 485 7.46 24.22 -21.64
C HIS A 485 8.65 24.93 -20.96
N PHE A 486 9.05 24.48 -19.77
CA PHE A 486 10.28 24.98 -19.14
C PHE A 486 11.51 24.34 -19.78
N LEU A 487 12.48 25.17 -20.21
CA LEU A 487 13.81 24.74 -20.64
C LEU A 487 14.81 24.99 -19.50
N LEU A 488 15.30 23.92 -18.88
CA LEU A 488 16.42 24.00 -17.95
C LEU A 488 17.66 23.41 -18.64
N LEU A 489 18.53 24.30 -19.13
CA LEU A 489 19.81 23.94 -19.73
C LEU A 489 20.77 23.52 -18.61
N VAL A 490 20.98 22.22 -18.44
CA VAL A 490 21.97 21.67 -17.49
C VAL A 490 23.30 21.53 -18.23
N SER A 491 24.02 22.65 -18.37
CA SER A 491 25.36 22.70 -18.98
C SER A 491 26.45 22.88 -17.91
N PRO A 492 27.61 22.18 -18.03
CA PRO A 492 28.74 22.29 -17.10
C PRO A 492 29.42 23.68 -17.05
N GLU A 493 29.13 24.61 -17.96
CA GLU A 493 29.85 25.89 -18.05
C GLU A 493 29.01 27.17 -17.89
N ARG A 494 27.68 27.13 -17.91
CA ARG A 494 26.86 28.37 -17.79
C ARG A 494 25.46 28.11 -17.22
N LEU A 495 25.25 28.47 -15.95
CA LEU A 495 23.92 28.78 -15.43
C LEU A 495 23.62 30.25 -15.74
N GLN A 496 23.21 30.53 -16.99
CA GLN A 496 22.70 31.85 -17.35
C GLN A 496 21.19 31.90 -17.10
N ARG A 497 20.75 33.04 -16.55
CA ARG A 497 19.34 33.46 -16.37
C ARG A 497 18.44 32.93 -17.48
N VAL A 498 17.29 32.38 -17.07
CA VAL A 498 16.10 32.18 -17.89
C VAL A 498 15.88 33.42 -18.75
N GLN A 499 16.15 33.33 -20.05
CA GLN A 499 15.72 34.34 -21.02
C GLN A 499 14.43 33.84 -21.68
N PRO A 500 13.41 34.68 -21.83
CA PRO A 500 12.24 34.34 -22.61
C PRO A 500 12.67 34.09 -24.06
N VAL A 501 12.23 32.97 -24.63
CA VAL A 501 12.40 32.68 -26.05
C VAL A 501 11.65 33.78 -26.80
N ARG A 502 12.37 34.59 -27.56
CA ARG A 502 11.73 35.54 -28.48
C ARG A 502 11.21 34.75 -29.67
N GLU A 503 9.92 34.85 -29.93
CA GLU A 503 9.33 34.50 -31.22
C GLU A 503 10.03 35.33 -32.31
N GLU A 504 10.69 34.66 -33.26
CA GLU A 504 11.08 35.28 -34.52
C GLU A 504 9.87 35.23 -35.48
N GLU A 505 9.63 36.36 -36.14
CA GLU A 505 8.53 36.64 -37.09
C GLU A 505 8.49 35.70 -38.31
#